data_AF-A0A7L2IHH5-F1
#
_entry.id   AF-A0A7L2IHH5-F1
#
_cell.length_a   1.000
_cell.length_b   1.000
_cell.length_c   1.000
_cell.angle_alpha   90.00
_cell.angle_beta   90.00
_cell.angle_gamma   90.00
#
_symmetry.space_group_name_H-M   'P 1'
#
loop_
_entity.id
_entity.type
_entity.pdbx_description
1 polymer ?
#
loop_
_entity_poly.entity_id
_entity_poly.type
_entity_poly.pdbx_seq_one_letter_code
_entity_poly.pdbx_strand_id
1 'polypeptide(L)'
;VVDTPDPYVELFIPSAPDCRKRTKHFNNDVNPVWNETFEFILDPNQENVLEVTLMDANYVMDETLGTSTFPISSLKLGEKKEVHLTFNDVTEMTLEMSLEVCSSTDLRFSMALCDEEKRFRQQRKDNIMHSMKSFLGEEGSKNLTTSRDVPVIAILGSGGGFRAMVGFAGVMKALYESGVLDCATYIAGLSGSTWYMSTLYSHPDFPEKGPKEINQELMNSVSHNPLLLLTPQKVKRYIEALWNKKSSGQPVTFTDIFGMLIGETLIHNRMDTTLSNMKEKIDSAQCALPLFTCLHVKPDVSELMFADWVEFSPYEIGMAKYGTFMSPDLFGSKFFMGTVVKKYNENPLHFLMGVWGSAFSILFNRVLGVSNSQNKGPTMEEELENIRLKHLVSNDSSDSEDESQQPKGTENAEANQEYQTSNQESWVQRMLMALVGDSALFNTREGRAGKVHNFMLGLNLNSCYPLSPLADLLKQESLEEDELDAAVADPDEFERIYEPLDVKSKKIHIVDSGLTFNLPYPLILRPQRGVDLIISFDFSARPSDSSPPFK
;
A
#
# COMPACT_ATOMS: atom_id res chain seq x y z
N VAL A 1 22.77 -47.10 -12.10
CA VAL A 1 21.56 -46.77 -12.88
C VAL A 1 21.91 -45.48 -13.59
N VAL A 2 21.86 -45.45 -14.92
CA VAL A 2 22.10 -44.21 -15.67
C VAL A 2 20.85 -43.37 -15.47
N ASP A 3 21.01 -42.19 -14.88
CA ASP A 3 19.91 -41.26 -14.72
C ASP A 3 19.50 -40.75 -16.10
N THR A 4 18.22 -40.80 -16.42
CA THR A 4 17.73 -40.28 -17.70
C THR A 4 17.29 -38.85 -17.43
N PRO A 5 17.83 -37.84 -18.15
CA PRO A 5 17.55 -36.44 -17.84
C PRO A 5 16.04 -36.13 -17.75
N ASP A 6 15.70 -35.30 -16.78
CA ASP A 6 14.41 -34.70 -16.53
C ASP A 6 14.45 -33.19 -16.93
N PRO A 7 14.55 -32.84 -18.23
CA PRO A 7 14.99 -31.52 -18.63
C PRO A 7 13.93 -30.41 -18.45
N TYR A 8 14.41 -29.22 -18.10
CA TYR A 8 13.67 -27.96 -18.23
C TYR A 8 14.60 -26.82 -18.65
N VAL A 9 14.03 -25.72 -19.14
CA VAL A 9 14.77 -24.53 -19.56
C VAL A 9 14.49 -23.40 -18.60
N GLU A 10 15.54 -22.70 -18.21
CA GLU A 10 15.49 -21.47 -17.45
C GLU A 10 15.95 -20.30 -18.33
N LEU A 11 15.16 -19.22 -18.33
CA LEU A 11 15.42 -17.98 -19.03
C LEU A 11 15.69 -16.89 -18.00
N PHE A 12 16.80 -16.17 -18.15
CA PHE A 12 17.19 -15.11 -17.24
C PHE A 12 17.63 -13.84 -17.99
N ILE A 13 17.01 -12.69 -17.67
CA ILE A 13 17.41 -11.37 -18.15
C ILE A 13 17.71 -10.48 -16.93
N PRO A 14 19.00 -10.20 -16.61
CA PRO A 14 19.38 -9.46 -15.41
C PRO A 14 18.77 -8.06 -15.30
N SER A 15 18.57 -7.39 -16.45
CA SER A 15 18.00 -6.04 -16.54
C SER A 15 16.48 -5.98 -16.38
N ALA A 16 15.79 -7.11 -16.44
CA ALA A 16 14.34 -7.19 -16.30
C ALA A 16 13.92 -7.41 -14.82
N PRO A 17 12.77 -6.88 -14.36
CA PRO A 17 12.35 -7.02 -12.97
C PRO A 17 11.74 -8.38 -12.62
N ASP A 18 11.18 -9.10 -13.59
CA ASP A 18 10.84 -10.52 -13.49
C ASP A 18 11.89 -11.31 -14.27
N CYS A 19 13.13 -11.17 -13.79
CA CYS A 19 14.34 -11.58 -14.50
C CYS A 19 14.36 -13.06 -14.85
N ARG A 20 13.76 -13.95 -14.04
CA ARG A 20 13.88 -15.40 -14.16
C ARG A 20 12.54 -16.06 -14.45
N LYS A 21 12.49 -16.88 -15.50
CA LYS A 21 11.32 -17.71 -15.88
C LYS A 21 11.80 -19.11 -16.25
N ARG A 22 10.95 -20.12 -16.06
CA ARG A 22 11.30 -21.52 -16.39
C ARG A 22 10.14 -22.26 -17.05
N THR A 23 10.47 -23.23 -17.88
CA THR A 23 9.50 -24.21 -18.39
C THR A 23 9.18 -25.27 -17.34
N LYS A 24 8.17 -26.08 -17.62
CA LYS A 24 7.94 -27.35 -16.91
C LYS A 24 9.07 -28.34 -17.23
N HIS A 25 9.37 -29.22 -16.28
CA HIS A 25 10.26 -30.35 -16.55
C HIS A 25 9.47 -31.51 -17.17
N PHE A 26 10.14 -32.32 -17.99
CA PHE A 26 9.63 -33.60 -18.46
C PHE A 26 10.43 -34.73 -17.82
N ASN A 27 9.75 -35.74 -17.29
CA ASN A 27 10.45 -36.86 -16.67
C ASN A 27 11.01 -37.82 -17.72
N ASN A 28 12.31 -38.10 -17.66
CA ASN A 28 13.04 -39.12 -18.39
C ASN A 28 12.88 -38.95 -19.90
N ASP A 29 12.96 -37.70 -20.37
CA ASP A 29 12.76 -37.33 -21.77
C ASP A 29 13.98 -36.57 -22.30
N VAL A 30 14.71 -37.17 -23.25
CA VAL A 30 15.88 -36.56 -23.88
C VAL A 30 15.54 -35.70 -25.11
N ASN A 31 14.28 -35.69 -25.55
CA ASN A 31 13.80 -34.86 -26.66
C ASN A 31 12.53 -34.07 -26.27
N PRO A 32 12.59 -33.25 -25.20
CA PRO A 32 11.43 -32.54 -24.68
C PRO A 32 10.88 -31.51 -25.68
N VAL A 33 9.56 -31.35 -25.69
CA VAL A 33 8.88 -30.30 -26.46
C VAL A 33 8.00 -29.48 -25.51
N TRP A 34 8.48 -28.30 -25.11
CA TRP A 34 7.78 -27.45 -24.14
C TRP A 34 6.65 -26.63 -24.76
N ASN A 35 6.91 -25.94 -25.88
CA ASN A 35 5.98 -24.98 -26.50
C ASN A 35 5.38 -23.98 -25.50
N GLU A 36 6.21 -23.46 -24.59
CA GLU A 36 5.85 -22.43 -23.62
C GLU A 36 6.33 -21.05 -24.11
N THR A 37 5.51 -20.02 -23.91
CA THR A 37 5.81 -18.64 -24.31
C THR A 37 6.05 -17.79 -23.08
N PHE A 38 7.10 -16.96 -23.12
CA PHE A 38 7.48 -16.06 -22.04
C PHE A 38 7.62 -14.63 -22.56
N GLU A 39 7.14 -13.66 -21.79
CA GLU A 39 7.21 -12.23 -22.13
C GLU A 39 8.05 -11.48 -21.11
N PHE A 40 8.91 -10.57 -21.59
CA PHE A 40 9.75 -9.70 -20.78
C PHE A 40 9.57 -8.24 -21.23
N ILE A 41 9.47 -7.33 -20.27
CA ILE A 41 9.47 -5.88 -20.53
C ILE A 41 10.90 -5.37 -20.32
N LEU A 42 11.44 -4.66 -21.31
CA LEU A 42 12.85 -4.28 -21.37
C LEU A 42 13.01 -2.78 -21.50
N ASP A 43 14.03 -2.23 -20.84
CA ASP A 43 14.47 -0.85 -21.05
C ASP A 43 15.44 -0.81 -22.25
N PRO A 44 15.13 -0.11 -23.34
CA PRO A 44 16.01 -0.04 -24.50
C PRO A 44 17.35 0.65 -24.23
N ASN A 45 17.49 1.37 -23.11
CA ASN A 45 18.74 2.03 -22.72
C ASN A 45 19.71 1.10 -21.97
N GLN A 46 19.28 -0.11 -21.61
CA GLN A 46 20.11 -1.10 -20.92
C GLN A 46 20.65 -2.17 -21.88
N GLU A 47 21.76 -2.79 -21.47
CA GLU A 47 22.30 -3.94 -22.17
C GLU A 47 21.48 -5.19 -21.82
N ASN A 48 20.48 -5.48 -22.64
CA ASN A 48 19.59 -6.61 -22.44
C ASN A 48 20.19 -7.89 -23.06
N VAL A 49 20.65 -8.80 -22.21
CA VAL A 49 21.17 -10.12 -22.58
C VAL A 49 20.26 -11.19 -21.99
N LEU A 50 19.81 -12.11 -22.83
CA LEU A 50 19.06 -13.29 -22.41
C LEU A 50 20.03 -14.44 -22.14
N GLU A 51 20.08 -14.91 -20.90
CA GLU A 51 20.73 -16.15 -20.51
C GLU A 51 19.72 -17.29 -20.60
N VAL A 52 20.10 -18.36 -21.30
CA VAL A 52 19.32 -19.57 -21.49
C VAL A 52 20.08 -20.73 -20.88
N THR A 53 19.52 -21.31 -19.83
CA THR A 53 20.13 -22.42 -19.11
C THR A 53 19.30 -23.68 -19.26
N LEU A 54 19.89 -24.73 -19.80
CA LEU A 54 19.31 -26.07 -19.83
C LEU A 54 19.63 -26.77 -18.51
N MET A 55 18.60 -27.24 -17.82
CA MET A 55 18.67 -27.83 -16.49
C MET A 55 18.10 -29.25 -16.50
N ASP A 56 18.60 -30.07 -15.59
CA ASP A 56 18.11 -31.41 -15.27
C ASP A 56 17.50 -31.41 -13.86
N ALA A 57 16.21 -31.74 -13.76
CA ALA A 57 15.49 -31.72 -12.49
C ALA A 57 15.87 -32.94 -11.64
N ASN A 58 16.35 -32.70 -10.42
CA ASN A 58 16.86 -33.77 -9.55
C ASN A 58 16.21 -33.70 -8.17
N TYR A 59 16.08 -34.85 -7.49
CA TYR A 59 15.47 -34.89 -6.15
C TYR A 59 16.24 -34.11 -5.07
N VAL A 60 17.55 -33.91 -5.27
CA VAL A 60 18.43 -33.27 -4.28
C VAL A 60 18.80 -31.86 -4.71
N MET A 61 19.31 -31.70 -5.93
CA MET A 61 19.72 -30.41 -6.48
C MET A 61 19.74 -30.51 -8.00
N ASP A 62 18.99 -29.63 -8.66
CA ASP A 62 18.92 -29.57 -10.12
C ASP A 62 20.33 -29.33 -10.71
N GLU A 63 20.66 -30.05 -11.77
CA GLU A 63 21.97 -29.98 -12.43
C GLU A 63 21.90 -29.06 -13.65
N THR A 64 22.85 -28.13 -13.77
CA THR A 64 22.98 -27.30 -14.97
C THR A 64 23.70 -28.08 -16.07
N LEU A 65 22.99 -28.43 -17.13
CA LEU A 65 23.55 -29.13 -18.29
C LEU A 65 24.33 -28.19 -19.21
N GLY A 66 23.93 -26.92 -19.27
CA GLY A 66 24.68 -25.88 -19.97
C GLY A 66 23.97 -24.54 -20.02
N THR A 67 24.72 -23.48 -20.28
CA THR A 67 24.23 -22.10 -20.38
C THR A 67 24.66 -21.49 -21.70
N SER A 68 23.75 -20.79 -22.36
CA SER A 68 24.00 -20.00 -23.56
C SER A 68 23.50 -18.57 -23.35
N THR A 69 24.04 -17.62 -24.10
CA THR A 69 23.64 -16.21 -23.99
C THR A 69 23.26 -15.65 -25.35
N PHE A 70 22.28 -14.76 -25.36
CA PHE A 70 21.77 -14.14 -26.56
C PHE A 70 21.58 -12.63 -26.35
N PRO A 71 22.34 -11.77 -27.06
CA PRO A 71 22.19 -10.32 -26.96
C PRO A 71 20.93 -9.87 -27.71
N ILE A 72 19.97 -9.28 -27.00
CA ILE A 72 18.67 -8.86 -27.56
C ILE A 72 18.84 -7.70 -28.56
N SER A 73 19.92 -6.93 -28.43
CA SER A 73 20.31 -5.89 -29.40
C SER A 73 20.54 -6.40 -30.83
N SER A 74 20.70 -7.72 -31.01
CA SER A 74 20.81 -8.35 -32.32
C SER A 74 19.48 -8.52 -33.06
N LEU A 75 18.33 -8.38 -32.35
CA LEU A 75 16.98 -8.42 -32.93
C LEU A 75 16.50 -7.01 -33.28
N LYS A 76 15.78 -6.87 -34.39
CA LYS A 76 15.11 -5.61 -34.76
C LYS A 76 13.66 -5.60 -34.28
N LEU A 77 13.13 -4.40 -34.04
CA LEU A 77 11.70 -4.23 -33.73
C LEU A 77 10.83 -4.80 -34.86
N GLY A 78 9.85 -5.63 -34.48
CA GLY A 78 8.96 -6.37 -35.38
C GLY A 78 9.57 -7.61 -36.02
N GLU A 79 10.83 -7.95 -35.70
CA GLU A 79 11.49 -9.15 -36.20
C GLU A 79 11.08 -10.37 -35.35
N LYS A 80 10.69 -11.45 -36.04
CA LYS A 80 10.53 -12.78 -35.45
C LYS A 80 11.64 -13.67 -35.99
N LYS A 81 12.42 -14.28 -35.11
CA LYS A 81 13.62 -15.05 -35.47
C LYS A 81 13.67 -16.35 -34.69
N GLU A 82 13.88 -17.45 -35.40
CA GLU A 82 14.22 -18.73 -34.80
C GLU A 82 15.73 -18.78 -34.49
N VAL A 83 16.07 -19.15 -33.27
CA VAL A 83 17.44 -19.21 -32.75
C VAL A 83 17.70 -20.66 -32.33
N HIS A 84 18.71 -21.27 -32.94
CA HIS A 84 19.19 -22.58 -32.54
C HIS A 84 20.39 -22.43 -31.60
N LEU A 85 20.30 -23.06 -30.43
CA LEU A 85 21.35 -23.10 -29.43
C LEU A 85 21.88 -24.53 -29.32
N THR A 86 23.19 -24.69 -29.23
CA THR A 86 23.83 -25.99 -29.03
C THR A 86 24.51 -26.01 -27.67
N PHE A 87 24.25 -27.06 -26.88
CA PHE A 87 24.85 -27.30 -25.58
C PHE A 87 25.76 -28.53 -25.66
N ASN A 88 26.99 -28.40 -25.15
CA ASN A 88 28.00 -29.47 -25.12
C ASN A 88 28.26 -30.14 -26.49
N ASP A 89 28.12 -29.39 -27.60
CA ASP A 89 28.28 -29.87 -28.99
C ASP A 89 27.38 -31.05 -29.40
N VAL A 90 26.36 -31.38 -28.60
CA VAL A 90 25.51 -32.56 -28.82
C VAL A 90 24.02 -32.22 -28.73
N THR A 91 23.61 -31.47 -27.71
CA THR A 91 22.19 -31.18 -27.47
C THR A 91 21.80 -29.90 -28.18
N GLU A 92 20.76 -29.97 -29.03
CA GLU A 92 20.22 -28.81 -29.74
C GLU A 92 18.91 -28.35 -29.10
N MET A 93 18.75 -27.04 -28.98
CA MET A 93 17.53 -26.39 -28.51
C MET A 93 17.13 -25.32 -29.52
N THR A 94 15.84 -25.23 -29.82
CA THR A 94 15.30 -24.21 -30.71
C THR A 94 14.39 -23.28 -29.92
N LEU A 95 14.63 -21.98 -30.05
CA LEU A 95 13.82 -20.92 -29.44
C LEU A 95 13.30 -19.98 -30.52
N GLU A 96 12.04 -19.57 -30.40
CA GLU A 96 11.47 -18.53 -31.25
C GLU A 96 11.47 -17.19 -30.48
N MET A 97 12.14 -16.19 -31.03
CA MET A 97 12.29 -14.86 -30.43
C MET A 97 11.51 -13.81 -31.23
N SER A 98 10.82 -12.91 -30.53
CA SER A 98 10.18 -11.73 -31.13
C SER A 98 10.46 -10.49 -30.29
N LEU A 99 10.67 -9.35 -30.94
CA LEU A 99 10.83 -8.05 -30.28
C LEU A 99 9.78 -7.05 -30.77
N GLU A 100 8.95 -6.54 -29.86
CA GLU A 100 7.82 -5.65 -30.19
C GLU A 100 7.85 -4.38 -29.33
N VAL A 101 7.15 -3.33 -29.79
CA VAL A 101 7.00 -2.09 -29.02
C VAL A 101 5.90 -2.30 -27.97
N CYS A 102 6.22 -2.11 -26.70
CA CYS A 102 5.21 -2.10 -25.64
C CYS A 102 4.41 -0.79 -25.69
N SER A 103 3.16 -0.84 -26.13
CA SER A 103 2.27 0.32 -26.24
C SER A 103 1.31 0.49 -25.05
N SER A 104 1.19 -0.52 -24.19
CA SER A 104 0.27 -0.53 -23.05
C SER A 104 0.94 0.01 -21.79
N THR A 105 0.42 1.12 -21.28
CA THR A 105 0.71 1.58 -19.91
C THR A 105 -0.49 1.28 -19.03
N ASP A 106 -0.32 0.41 -18.05
CA ASP A 106 -1.34 0.11 -17.05
C ASP A 106 -1.44 1.23 -16.01
N LEU A 107 -0.34 1.98 -15.82
CA LEU A 107 -0.36 3.21 -15.05
C LEU A 107 -0.96 4.37 -15.84
N ARG A 108 -1.75 5.16 -15.13
CA ARG A 108 -2.32 6.40 -15.58
C ARG A 108 -1.43 7.56 -15.13
N PHE A 109 -0.89 8.32 -16.09
CA PHE A 109 -0.07 9.50 -15.85
C PHE A 109 -0.83 10.79 -16.16
N SER A 110 -1.43 11.42 -15.16
CA SER A 110 -2.02 12.75 -15.28
C SER A 110 -2.48 13.30 -13.92
N MET A 111 -2.38 14.62 -13.76
CA MET A 111 -2.86 15.33 -12.56
C MET A 111 -4.39 15.40 -12.47
N ALA A 112 -5.10 15.25 -13.58
CA ALA A 112 -6.56 15.31 -13.62
C ALA A 112 -7.21 14.19 -12.78
N LEU A 113 -8.49 14.34 -12.43
CA LEU A 113 -9.27 13.23 -11.90
C LEU A 113 -9.43 12.14 -12.98
N CYS A 114 -9.57 10.88 -12.59
CA CYS A 114 -9.96 9.83 -13.52
C CYS A 114 -11.37 10.04 -14.06
N ASP A 115 -11.70 9.37 -15.16
CA ASP A 115 -12.99 9.55 -15.81
C ASP A 115 -14.14 8.96 -14.98
N GLU A 116 -13.88 7.94 -14.17
CA GLU A 116 -14.85 7.41 -13.20
C GLU A 116 -15.21 8.47 -12.15
N GLU A 117 -14.23 9.12 -11.52
CA GLU A 117 -14.49 10.18 -10.54
C GLU A 117 -15.17 11.40 -11.18
N LYS A 118 -14.81 11.79 -12.42
CA LYS A 118 -15.50 12.87 -13.15
C LYS A 118 -16.98 12.54 -13.38
N ARG A 119 -17.29 11.32 -13.82
CA ARG A 119 -18.68 10.87 -14.05
C ARG A 119 -19.45 10.82 -12.73
N PHE A 120 -18.84 10.28 -11.68
CA PHE A 120 -19.40 10.28 -10.33
C PHE A 120 -19.78 11.69 -9.89
N ARG A 121 -18.87 12.67 -10.02
CA ARG A 121 -19.13 14.06 -9.63
C ARG A 121 -20.26 14.70 -10.42
N GLN A 122 -20.33 14.44 -11.73
CA GLN A 122 -21.40 14.96 -12.57
C GLN A 122 -22.78 14.47 -12.09
N GLN A 123 -22.91 13.17 -11.82
CA GLN A 123 -24.15 12.58 -11.31
C GLN A 123 -24.46 13.02 -9.87
N ARG A 124 -23.45 13.01 -8.99
CA ARG A 124 -23.61 13.36 -7.56
C ARG A 124 -24.06 14.80 -7.37
N LYS A 125 -23.61 15.74 -8.21
CA LYS A 125 -24.01 17.15 -8.13
C LYS A 125 -25.51 17.34 -8.26
N ASP A 126 -26.16 16.59 -9.14
CA ASP A 126 -27.61 16.66 -9.28
C ASP A 126 -28.31 16.13 -8.02
N ASN A 127 -27.84 15.00 -7.46
CA ASN A 127 -28.36 14.46 -6.21
C ASN A 127 -28.20 15.45 -5.04
N ILE A 128 -27.01 16.04 -4.89
CA ILE A 128 -26.70 17.04 -3.85
C ILE A 128 -27.61 18.26 -4.01
N MET A 129 -27.86 18.75 -5.23
CA MET A 129 -28.73 19.91 -5.45
C MET A 129 -30.14 19.67 -4.88
N HIS A 130 -30.70 18.48 -5.10
CA HIS A 130 -32.02 18.12 -4.55
C HIS A 130 -31.97 18.04 -3.02
N SER A 131 -30.97 17.36 -2.46
CA SER A 131 -30.81 17.22 -1.00
C SER A 131 -30.58 18.56 -0.31
N MET A 132 -29.75 19.45 -0.87
CA MET A 132 -29.50 20.78 -0.32
C MET A 132 -30.73 21.68 -0.37
N LYS A 133 -31.56 21.59 -1.42
CA LYS A 133 -32.84 22.33 -1.47
C LYS A 133 -33.79 21.87 -0.36
N SER A 134 -33.86 20.57 -0.13
CA SER A 134 -34.65 20.00 0.97
C SER A 134 -34.10 20.42 2.34
N PHE A 135 -32.78 20.40 2.51
CA PHE A 135 -32.11 20.69 3.78
C PHE A 135 -32.15 22.18 4.15
N LEU A 136 -31.87 23.08 3.20
CA LEU A 136 -31.81 24.53 3.44
C LEU A 136 -33.19 25.21 3.39
N GLY A 137 -34.20 24.52 2.87
CA GLY A 137 -35.52 25.08 2.58
C GLY A 137 -35.51 26.11 1.44
N GLU A 138 -36.68 26.67 1.13
CA GLU A 138 -36.85 27.58 -0.01
C GLU A 138 -36.01 28.85 0.09
N GLU A 139 -35.85 29.41 1.29
CA GLU A 139 -35.10 30.66 1.48
C GLU A 139 -33.59 30.49 1.40
N GLY A 140 -33.05 29.43 2.01
CA GLY A 140 -31.61 29.14 1.98
C GLY A 140 -31.11 28.63 0.64
N SER A 141 -32.01 28.13 -0.22
CA SER A 141 -31.68 27.57 -1.54
C SER A 141 -31.98 28.49 -2.72
N LYS A 142 -32.36 29.76 -2.49
CA LYS A 142 -32.70 30.74 -3.56
C LYS A 142 -31.61 30.88 -4.63
N ASN A 143 -30.34 30.72 -4.25
CA ASN A 143 -29.19 30.84 -5.17
C ASN A 143 -28.76 29.50 -5.80
N LEU A 144 -29.36 28.36 -5.42
CA LEU A 144 -29.06 27.04 -5.99
C LEU A 144 -29.93 26.78 -7.23
N THR A 145 -29.59 27.45 -8.33
CA THR A 145 -30.39 27.41 -9.56
C THR A 145 -29.94 26.29 -10.52
N THR A 146 -28.64 26.02 -10.57
CA THR A 146 -28.03 25.04 -11.47
C THR A 146 -27.04 24.14 -10.73
N SER A 147 -26.66 23.01 -11.34
CA SER A 147 -25.63 22.11 -10.80
C SER A 147 -24.24 22.75 -10.70
N ARG A 148 -24.02 23.91 -11.32
CA ARG A 148 -22.78 24.69 -11.18
C ARG A 148 -22.71 25.43 -9.83
N ASP A 149 -23.86 25.75 -9.25
CA ASP A 149 -23.97 26.47 -7.98
C ASP A 149 -23.79 25.55 -6.76
N VAL A 150 -23.77 24.22 -6.99
CA VAL A 150 -23.63 23.21 -5.95
C VAL A 150 -22.19 23.19 -5.42
N PRO A 151 -21.97 23.48 -4.13
CA PRO A 151 -20.64 23.42 -3.53
C PRO A 151 -20.18 21.97 -3.37
N VAL A 152 -18.88 21.77 -3.52
CA VAL A 152 -18.23 20.49 -3.25
C VAL A 152 -17.93 20.40 -1.75
N ILE A 153 -18.71 19.59 -1.04
CA ILE A 153 -18.58 19.39 0.41
C ILE A 153 -17.81 18.10 0.69
N ALA A 154 -16.82 18.16 1.58
CA ALA A 154 -16.06 17.00 2.04
C ALA A 154 -16.17 16.81 3.56
N ILE A 155 -16.36 15.56 3.99
CA ILE A 155 -16.37 15.15 5.40
C ILE A 155 -15.03 14.48 5.73
N LEU A 156 -14.37 14.90 6.81
CA LEU A 156 -13.07 14.36 7.22
C LEU A 156 -13.16 13.65 8.57
N GLY A 157 -12.61 12.43 8.65
CA GLY A 157 -12.40 11.71 9.90
C GLY A 157 -10.91 11.53 10.20
N SER A 158 -10.46 12.00 11.36
CA SER A 158 -9.06 11.84 11.80
C SER A 158 -8.69 10.39 12.14
N GLY A 159 -7.42 10.14 12.40
CA GLY A 159 -6.96 8.90 13.02
C GLY A 159 -7.18 8.84 14.53
N GLY A 160 -6.76 7.74 15.17
CA GLY A 160 -6.94 7.50 16.61
C GLY A 160 -7.52 6.13 16.98
N GLY A 161 -7.26 5.10 16.18
CA GLY A 161 -7.72 3.72 16.44
C GLY A 161 -9.23 3.59 16.66
N PHE A 162 -9.63 2.74 17.61
CA PHE A 162 -11.06 2.52 17.92
C PHE A 162 -11.77 3.77 18.45
N ARG A 163 -11.06 4.71 19.08
CA ARG A 163 -11.65 5.99 19.51
C ARG A 163 -12.15 6.77 18.30
N ALA A 164 -11.31 6.92 17.28
CA ALA A 164 -11.69 7.59 16.04
C ALA A 164 -12.78 6.81 15.30
N MET A 165 -12.67 5.48 15.21
CA MET A 165 -13.67 4.63 14.56
C MET A 165 -15.07 4.80 15.19
N VAL A 166 -15.18 4.69 16.52
CA VAL A 166 -16.46 4.79 17.24
C VAL A 166 -16.98 6.24 17.24
N GLY A 167 -16.08 7.23 17.40
CA GLY A 167 -16.44 8.64 17.29
C GLY A 167 -17.01 8.97 15.91
N PHE A 168 -16.33 8.53 14.85
CA PHE A 168 -16.75 8.75 13.47
C PHE A 168 -18.04 7.98 13.14
N ALA A 169 -18.27 6.82 13.74
CA ALA A 169 -19.55 6.11 13.63
C ALA A 169 -20.73 6.96 14.14
N GLY A 170 -20.56 7.62 15.29
CA GLY A 170 -21.56 8.54 15.84
C GLY A 170 -21.78 9.76 14.95
N VAL A 171 -20.69 10.35 14.44
CA VAL A 171 -20.73 11.47 13.48
C VAL A 171 -21.53 11.09 12.23
N MET A 172 -21.19 9.95 11.62
CA MET A 172 -21.81 9.49 10.38
C MET A 172 -23.30 9.20 10.57
N LYS A 173 -23.71 8.70 11.74
CA LYS A 173 -25.13 8.60 12.10
C LYS A 173 -25.81 9.96 12.13
N ALA A 174 -25.22 10.95 12.79
CA ALA A 174 -25.81 12.29 12.87
C ALA A 174 -25.90 12.96 11.48
N LEU A 175 -24.86 12.84 10.65
CA LEU A 175 -24.85 13.38 9.29
C LEU A 175 -25.86 12.68 8.38
N TYR A 176 -26.05 11.37 8.55
CA TYR A 176 -27.05 10.59 7.81
C TYR A 176 -28.47 10.98 8.22
N GLU A 177 -28.79 10.96 9.52
CA GLU A 177 -30.15 11.26 10.02
C GLU A 177 -30.57 12.73 9.78
N SER A 178 -29.59 13.65 9.67
CA SER A 178 -29.85 15.06 9.36
C SER A 178 -29.95 15.38 7.86
N GLY A 179 -29.61 14.44 6.96
CA GLY A 179 -29.53 14.67 5.52
C GLY A 179 -28.30 15.46 5.04
N VAL A 180 -27.38 15.81 5.96
CA VAL A 180 -26.12 16.49 5.59
C VAL A 180 -25.23 15.56 4.76
N LEU A 181 -25.25 14.25 5.02
CA LEU A 181 -24.47 13.28 4.27
C LEU A 181 -24.86 13.21 2.79
N ASP A 182 -26.14 13.42 2.49
CA ASP A 182 -26.65 13.48 1.11
C ASP A 182 -26.16 14.72 0.36
N CYS A 183 -25.70 15.74 1.09
CA CYS A 183 -25.09 16.93 0.53
C CYS A 183 -23.56 16.78 0.32
N ALA A 184 -22.94 15.73 0.87
CA ALA A 184 -21.50 15.51 0.74
C ALA A 184 -21.12 14.90 -0.62
N THR A 185 -20.01 15.38 -1.18
CA THR A 185 -19.36 14.79 -2.37
C THR A 185 -18.33 13.75 -1.97
N TYR A 186 -17.54 14.02 -0.93
CA TYR A 186 -16.43 13.19 -0.50
C TYR A 186 -16.49 12.87 1.00
N ILE A 187 -15.99 11.68 1.36
CA ILE A 187 -15.66 11.33 2.75
C ILE A 187 -14.22 10.87 2.77
N ALA A 188 -13.36 11.55 3.52
CA ALA A 188 -11.95 11.26 3.62
C ALA A 188 -11.60 10.78 5.04
N GLY A 189 -10.80 9.72 5.13
CA GLY A 189 -10.35 9.16 6.41
C GLY A 189 -8.90 8.73 6.39
N LEU A 190 -8.25 8.77 7.56
CA LEU A 190 -6.98 8.08 7.82
C LEU A 190 -7.07 7.26 9.12
N SER A 191 -6.21 6.26 9.26
CA SER A 191 -6.14 5.39 10.46
C SER A 191 -7.52 4.91 10.93
N GLY A 192 -7.85 5.07 12.21
CA GLY A 192 -9.11 4.57 12.79
C GLY A 192 -10.41 4.94 12.05
N SER A 193 -10.52 6.14 11.44
CA SER A 193 -11.72 6.49 10.66
C SER A 193 -11.88 5.63 9.41
N THR A 194 -10.78 5.16 8.81
CA THR A 194 -10.81 4.25 7.65
C THR A 194 -11.44 2.91 8.01
N TRP A 195 -11.32 2.45 9.25
CA TRP A 195 -11.92 1.20 9.70
C TRP A 195 -13.44 1.30 9.74
N TYR A 196 -13.97 2.45 10.18
CA TYR A 196 -15.41 2.71 10.14
C TYR A 196 -15.91 2.81 8.69
N MET A 197 -15.24 3.61 7.86
CA MET A 197 -15.57 3.75 6.44
C MET A 197 -15.58 2.40 5.72
N SER A 198 -14.56 1.56 5.96
CA SER A 198 -14.47 0.21 5.42
C SER A 198 -15.64 -0.66 5.88
N THR A 199 -16.01 -0.59 7.17
CA THR A 199 -17.13 -1.34 7.74
C THR A 199 -18.47 -0.93 7.10
N LEU A 200 -18.68 0.38 6.93
CA LEU A 200 -19.89 0.97 6.37
C LEU A 200 -20.04 0.68 4.87
N TYR A 201 -19.02 1.01 4.07
CA TYR A 201 -19.08 0.87 2.61
C TYR A 201 -19.00 -0.59 2.13
N SER A 202 -18.46 -1.50 2.94
CA SER A 202 -18.54 -2.95 2.67
C SER A 202 -19.87 -3.59 3.10
N HIS A 203 -20.72 -2.88 3.84
CA HIS A 203 -21.94 -3.47 4.36
C HIS A 203 -22.91 -3.78 3.20
N PRO A 204 -23.46 -5.00 3.10
CA PRO A 204 -24.30 -5.41 1.98
C PRO A 204 -25.53 -4.50 1.83
N ASP A 205 -26.16 -4.15 2.94
CA ASP A 205 -27.40 -3.35 2.93
C ASP A 205 -27.17 -1.83 2.93
N PHE A 206 -25.93 -1.34 2.98
CA PHE A 206 -25.69 0.12 2.86
C PHE A 206 -25.87 0.54 1.39
N PRO A 207 -26.50 1.69 1.05
CA PRO A 207 -27.05 2.72 1.94
C PRO A 207 -28.51 2.56 2.37
N GLU A 208 -29.19 1.45 2.02
CA GLU A 208 -30.59 1.24 2.44
C GLU A 208 -30.73 1.14 3.97
N LYS A 209 -29.83 0.38 4.62
CA LYS A 209 -29.58 0.47 6.05
C LYS A 209 -28.57 1.56 6.33
N GLY A 210 -28.94 2.48 7.21
CA GLY A 210 -28.08 3.59 7.61
C GLY A 210 -27.06 3.21 8.68
N PRO A 211 -26.25 4.19 9.11
CA PRO A 211 -25.33 4.04 10.23
C PRO A 211 -25.99 3.58 11.53
N LYS A 212 -27.28 3.84 11.76
CA LYS A 212 -27.95 3.47 13.01
C LYS A 212 -27.90 1.95 13.25
N GLU A 213 -28.29 1.15 12.27
CA GLU A 213 -28.30 -0.31 12.36
C GLU A 213 -26.87 -0.87 12.30
N ILE A 214 -26.05 -0.35 11.39
CA ILE A 214 -24.67 -0.82 11.18
C ILE A 214 -23.80 -0.55 12.42
N ASN A 215 -24.02 0.58 13.11
CA ASN A 215 -23.31 0.90 14.35
C ASN A 215 -23.70 -0.04 15.50
N GLN A 216 -24.91 -0.62 15.47
CA GLN A 216 -25.31 -1.63 16.46
C GLN A 216 -24.52 -2.92 16.26
N GLU A 217 -24.28 -3.34 15.02
CA GLU A 217 -23.40 -4.46 14.69
C GLU A 217 -21.95 -4.16 15.09
N LEU A 218 -21.47 -2.95 14.78
CA LEU A 218 -20.14 -2.49 15.18
C LEU A 218 -19.96 -2.58 16.70
N MET A 219 -20.95 -2.12 17.48
CA MET A 219 -20.93 -2.18 18.94
C MET A 219 -20.81 -3.64 19.44
N ASN A 220 -21.55 -4.57 18.82
CA ASN A 220 -21.46 -5.99 19.16
C ASN A 220 -20.06 -6.55 18.84
N SER A 221 -19.50 -6.22 17.67
CA SER A 221 -18.15 -6.61 17.26
C SER A 221 -17.06 -6.13 18.23
N VAL A 222 -17.13 -4.88 18.70
CA VAL A 222 -16.09 -4.29 19.57
C VAL A 222 -16.35 -4.49 21.07
N SER A 223 -17.46 -5.12 21.44
CA SER A 223 -17.79 -5.43 22.85
C SER A 223 -16.87 -6.49 23.46
N HIS A 224 -16.22 -7.30 22.63
CA HIS A 224 -15.27 -8.32 23.04
C HIS A 224 -13.85 -7.83 22.75
N ASN A 225 -12.90 -8.22 23.60
CA ASN A 225 -11.49 -7.87 23.38
C ASN A 225 -10.99 -8.52 22.07
N PRO A 226 -10.58 -7.73 21.05
CA PRO A 226 -10.11 -8.26 19.77
C PRO A 226 -8.94 -9.22 19.92
N LEU A 227 -8.08 -9.03 20.93
CA LEU A 227 -6.91 -9.88 21.17
C LEU A 227 -7.29 -11.33 21.51
N LEU A 228 -8.52 -11.58 21.96
CA LEU A 228 -9.04 -12.94 22.17
C LEU A 228 -9.29 -13.69 20.86
N LEU A 229 -9.32 -13.01 19.71
CA LEU A 229 -9.40 -13.63 18.39
C LEU A 229 -8.07 -14.25 17.96
N LEU A 230 -6.94 -13.93 18.61
CA LEU A 230 -5.63 -14.55 18.37
C LEU A 230 -5.54 -15.94 19.01
N THR A 231 -6.49 -16.82 18.67
CA THR A 231 -6.45 -18.24 19.06
C THR A 231 -5.48 -19.01 18.16
N PRO A 232 -4.86 -20.10 18.63
CA PRO A 232 -3.91 -20.88 17.82
C PRO A 232 -4.50 -21.34 16.48
N GLN A 233 -5.79 -21.71 16.45
CA GLN A 233 -6.46 -22.14 15.23
C GLN A 233 -6.61 -21.00 14.20
N LYS A 234 -6.99 -19.80 14.65
CA LYS A 234 -7.16 -18.63 13.78
C LYS A 234 -5.81 -18.13 13.28
N VAL A 235 -4.81 -18.06 14.16
CA VAL A 235 -3.44 -17.70 13.79
C VAL A 235 -2.87 -18.67 12.76
N LYS A 236 -3.12 -19.99 12.89
CA LYS A 236 -2.71 -20.95 11.86
C LYS A 236 -3.31 -20.62 10.49
N ARG A 237 -4.61 -20.30 10.43
CA ARG A 237 -5.29 -19.89 9.18
C ARG A 237 -4.70 -18.61 8.61
N TYR A 238 -4.36 -17.65 9.46
CA TYR A 238 -3.68 -16.42 9.05
C TYR A 238 -2.35 -16.77 8.36
N ILE A 239 -1.54 -17.62 8.99
CA ILE A 239 -0.23 -18.00 8.45
C ILE A 239 -0.35 -18.76 7.14
N GLU A 240 -1.33 -19.66 7.00
CA GLU A 240 -1.62 -20.33 5.73
C GLU A 240 -1.96 -19.32 4.62
N ALA A 241 -2.79 -18.30 4.91
CA ALA A 241 -3.09 -17.23 3.96
C ALA A 241 -1.86 -16.38 3.60
N LEU A 242 -1.02 -16.07 4.59
CA LEU A 242 0.24 -15.35 4.36
C LEU A 242 1.24 -16.17 3.54
N TRP A 243 1.28 -17.48 3.74
CA TRP A 243 2.17 -18.36 2.98
C TRP A 243 1.73 -18.42 1.52
N ASN A 244 0.42 -18.41 1.24
CA ASN A 244 -0.09 -18.28 -0.13
C ASN A 244 0.32 -16.94 -0.77
N LYS A 245 0.23 -15.83 -0.02
CA LYS A 245 0.70 -14.51 -0.49
C LYS A 245 2.21 -14.51 -0.75
N LYS A 246 3.02 -15.01 0.19
CA LYS A 246 4.48 -15.08 0.08
C LYS A 246 4.93 -15.98 -1.08
N SER A 247 4.37 -17.19 -1.19
CA SER A 247 4.68 -18.14 -2.28
C SER A 247 4.28 -17.62 -3.67
N SER A 248 3.28 -16.74 -3.76
CA SER A 248 2.99 -16.04 -5.02
C SER A 248 4.07 -15.00 -5.40
N GLY A 249 4.88 -14.57 -4.43
CA GLY A 249 5.95 -13.58 -4.58
C GLY A 249 5.58 -12.17 -4.13
N GLN A 250 4.48 -12.00 -3.38
CA GLN A 250 4.17 -10.73 -2.72
C GLN A 250 4.84 -10.65 -1.34
N PRO A 251 5.38 -9.48 -0.94
CA PRO A 251 5.93 -9.31 0.40
C PRO A 251 4.84 -9.46 1.47
N VAL A 252 5.22 -10.05 2.60
CA VAL A 252 4.37 -10.21 3.78
C VAL A 252 5.06 -9.51 4.95
N THR A 253 4.27 -8.84 5.77
CA THR A 253 4.70 -8.04 6.92
C THR A 253 3.77 -8.31 8.11
N PHE A 254 4.13 -7.84 9.31
CA PHE A 254 3.20 -7.92 10.45
C PHE A 254 1.89 -7.15 10.20
N THR A 255 1.93 -6.13 9.33
CA THR A 255 0.72 -5.40 8.90
C THR A 255 -0.33 -6.32 8.30
N ASP A 256 0.06 -7.41 7.62
CA ASP A 256 -0.90 -8.39 7.10
C ASP A 256 -1.63 -9.15 8.23
N ILE A 257 -0.90 -9.55 9.28
CA ILE A 257 -1.47 -10.20 10.48
C ILE A 257 -2.41 -9.25 11.19
N PHE A 258 -1.97 -8.00 11.40
CA PHE A 258 -2.77 -6.96 12.02
C PHE A 258 -4.04 -6.66 11.21
N GLY A 259 -3.92 -6.58 9.88
CA GLY A 259 -5.05 -6.41 8.97
C GLY A 259 -6.07 -7.53 9.10
N MET A 260 -5.64 -8.80 9.15
CA MET A 260 -6.55 -9.94 9.39
C MET A 260 -7.26 -9.86 10.74
N LEU A 261 -6.56 -9.47 11.81
CA LEU A 261 -7.16 -9.28 13.13
C LEU A 261 -8.24 -8.19 13.12
N ILE A 262 -7.96 -7.05 12.48
CA ILE A 262 -8.94 -5.96 12.34
C ILE A 262 -10.12 -6.40 11.47
N GLY A 263 -9.85 -7.08 10.35
CA GLY A 263 -10.87 -7.65 9.48
C GLY A 263 -11.80 -8.61 10.22
N GLU A 264 -11.24 -9.54 10.97
CA GLU A 264 -12.03 -10.52 11.74
C GLU A 264 -12.78 -9.88 12.91
N THR A 265 -12.35 -8.71 13.39
CA THR A 265 -13.11 -7.97 14.39
C THR A 265 -14.32 -7.27 13.75
N LEU A 266 -14.11 -6.58 12.63
CA LEU A 266 -15.07 -5.60 12.09
C LEU A 266 -15.93 -6.14 10.93
N ILE A 267 -15.37 -7.01 10.10
CA ILE A 267 -15.98 -7.49 8.85
C ILE A 267 -15.83 -9.02 8.67
N HIS A 268 -15.86 -9.78 9.78
CA HIS A 268 -15.66 -11.25 9.79
C HIS A 268 -16.53 -12.05 8.81
N ASN A 269 -17.73 -11.57 8.49
CA ASN A 269 -18.66 -12.21 7.58
C ASN A 269 -18.38 -11.88 6.09
N ARG A 270 -17.40 -11.02 5.80
CA ARG A 270 -17.10 -10.51 4.45
C ARG A 270 -15.60 -10.19 4.28
N MET A 271 -14.74 -11.07 4.79
CA MET A 271 -13.27 -10.91 4.73
C MET A 271 -12.72 -10.80 3.30
N ASP A 272 -13.40 -11.38 2.31
CA ASP A 272 -12.99 -11.34 0.90
C ASP A 272 -13.35 -10.02 0.19
N THR A 273 -13.95 -9.05 0.90
CA THR A 273 -14.26 -7.74 0.32
C THR A 273 -12.98 -7.03 -0.12
N THR A 274 -13.02 -6.38 -1.27
CA THR A 274 -11.91 -5.60 -1.84
C THR A 274 -12.25 -4.10 -1.90
N LEU A 275 -11.29 -3.24 -2.26
CA LEU A 275 -11.56 -1.82 -2.43
C LEU A 275 -12.44 -1.58 -3.66
N SER A 276 -12.21 -2.34 -4.75
CA SER A 276 -13.02 -2.29 -5.96
C SER A 276 -14.49 -2.63 -5.71
N ASN A 277 -14.81 -3.54 -4.78
CA ASN A 277 -16.22 -3.88 -4.46
C ASN A 277 -17.02 -2.66 -3.96
N MET A 278 -16.37 -1.64 -3.39
CA MET A 278 -17.08 -0.44 -2.94
C MET A 278 -17.68 0.37 -4.10
N LYS A 279 -17.27 0.12 -5.37
CA LYS A 279 -17.90 0.72 -6.56
C LYS A 279 -19.42 0.50 -6.59
N GLU A 280 -19.88 -0.65 -6.10
CA GLU A 280 -21.32 -0.97 -5.96
C GLU A 280 -22.09 0.08 -5.16
N LYS A 281 -21.42 0.78 -4.24
CA LYS A 281 -22.02 1.80 -3.36
C LYS A 281 -21.93 3.23 -3.90
N ILE A 282 -21.22 3.46 -4.99
CA ILE A 282 -20.95 4.82 -5.48
C ILE A 282 -21.20 5.01 -6.98
N ASP A 283 -21.29 3.96 -7.79
CA ASP A 283 -21.42 4.08 -9.25
C ASP A 283 -22.74 4.72 -9.71
N SER A 284 -23.79 4.70 -8.87
CA SER A 284 -25.02 5.45 -9.11
C SER A 284 -25.06 6.79 -8.37
N ALA A 285 -23.91 7.22 -7.84
CA ALA A 285 -23.73 8.46 -7.07
C ALA A 285 -24.68 8.60 -5.87
N GLN A 286 -25.13 7.48 -5.31
CA GLN A 286 -26.03 7.39 -4.16
C GLN A 286 -25.33 7.68 -2.83
N CYS A 287 -24.03 7.41 -2.74
CA CYS A 287 -23.18 7.75 -1.59
C CYS A 287 -22.10 8.76 -2.00
N ALA A 288 -21.56 9.48 -1.01
CA ALA A 288 -20.34 10.25 -1.20
C ALA A 288 -19.14 9.32 -1.50
N LEU A 289 -18.15 9.79 -2.25
CA LEU A 289 -16.98 8.98 -2.63
C LEU A 289 -16.06 8.79 -1.41
N PRO A 290 -15.78 7.54 -0.98
CA PRO A 290 -14.85 7.29 0.11
C PRO A 290 -13.41 7.43 -0.39
N LEU A 291 -12.60 8.18 0.34
CA LEU A 291 -11.18 8.42 0.11
C LEU A 291 -10.39 8.00 1.34
N PHE A 292 -9.36 7.19 1.15
CA PHE A 292 -8.47 6.71 2.20
C PHE A 292 -7.03 7.08 1.86
N THR A 293 -6.14 7.03 2.86
CA THR A 293 -4.74 7.41 2.67
C THR A 293 -3.78 6.59 3.51
N CYS A 294 -2.58 6.42 2.98
CA CYS A 294 -1.38 6.04 3.73
C CYS A 294 -0.22 6.94 3.29
N LEU A 295 0.93 6.79 3.94
CA LEU A 295 2.18 7.42 3.54
C LEU A 295 3.08 6.39 2.90
N HIS A 296 3.72 6.77 1.80
CA HIS A 296 4.94 6.13 1.35
C HIS A 296 6.15 6.77 2.03
N VAL A 297 6.92 5.94 2.75
CA VAL A 297 8.14 6.37 3.45
C VAL A 297 9.36 5.99 2.62
N LYS A 298 10.22 7.00 2.37
CA LYS A 298 11.50 6.83 1.70
C LYS A 298 12.60 6.47 2.72
N PRO A 299 13.55 5.57 2.39
CA PRO A 299 14.67 5.22 3.26
C PRO A 299 15.57 6.40 3.62
N ASP A 300 15.82 7.30 2.67
CA ASP A 300 16.84 8.36 2.79
C ASP A 300 16.28 9.74 3.19
N VAL A 301 15.01 9.80 3.60
CA VAL A 301 14.39 11.04 4.10
C VAL A 301 14.45 11.01 5.63
N SER A 302 14.90 12.11 6.25
CA SER A 302 15.05 12.21 7.71
C SER A 302 13.73 12.50 8.45
N GLU A 303 12.73 13.09 7.76
CA GLU A 303 11.48 13.53 8.37
C GLU A 303 10.19 13.09 7.66
N LEU A 304 9.26 12.53 8.44
CA LEU A 304 7.96 11.99 7.99
C LEU A 304 7.05 13.06 7.36
N MET A 305 7.32 14.35 7.61
CA MET A 305 6.59 15.45 6.98
C MET A 305 6.79 15.51 5.47
N PHE A 306 7.91 14.97 4.97
CA PHE A 306 8.22 14.93 3.54
C PHE A 306 7.87 13.58 2.90
N ALA A 307 7.20 12.68 3.62
CA ALA A 307 6.69 11.44 3.07
C ALA A 307 5.63 11.70 1.99
N ASP A 308 5.57 10.83 0.99
CA ASP A 308 4.65 10.98 -0.13
C ASP A 308 3.28 10.39 0.24
N TRP A 309 2.22 11.17 0.10
CA TRP A 309 0.86 10.72 0.38
C TRP A 309 0.33 9.85 -0.77
N VAL A 310 -0.20 8.68 -0.41
CA VAL A 310 -0.86 7.76 -1.34
C VAL A 310 -2.36 7.82 -1.10
N GLU A 311 -3.12 8.18 -2.12
CA GLU A 311 -4.57 8.21 -2.06
C GLU A 311 -5.19 6.91 -2.58
N PHE A 312 -6.29 6.51 -1.95
CA PHE A 312 -7.05 5.32 -2.28
C PHE A 312 -8.51 5.70 -2.44
N SER A 313 -9.10 5.31 -3.56
CA SER A 313 -10.53 5.36 -3.80
C SER A 313 -10.98 4.03 -4.43
N PRO A 314 -12.27 3.73 -4.47
CA PRO A 314 -12.76 2.57 -5.21
C PRO A 314 -12.42 2.63 -6.71
N TYR A 315 -12.08 3.79 -7.27
CA TYR A 315 -11.75 3.98 -8.69
C TYR A 315 -10.26 3.85 -9.01
N GLU A 316 -9.40 4.49 -8.22
CA GLU A 316 -7.95 4.49 -8.43
C GLU A 316 -7.18 4.61 -7.12
N ILE A 317 -5.94 4.10 -7.13
CA ILE A 317 -4.92 4.28 -6.09
C ILE A 317 -3.71 4.96 -6.73
N GLY A 318 -3.09 5.92 -6.03
CA GLY A 318 -1.90 6.55 -6.58
C GLY A 318 -1.33 7.69 -5.73
N MET A 319 -0.32 8.36 -6.29
CA MET A 319 0.33 9.50 -5.70
C MET A 319 0.00 10.75 -6.51
N ALA A 320 -0.93 11.56 -6.01
CA ALA A 320 -1.37 12.80 -6.67
C ALA A 320 -0.20 13.77 -6.94
N LYS A 321 0.80 13.78 -6.04
CA LYS A 321 2.04 14.54 -6.21
C LYS A 321 2.70 14.28 -7.56
N TYR A 322 2.76 13.03 -8.01
CA TYR A 322 3.39 12.64 -9.27
C TYR A 322 2.40 12.48 -10.42
N GLY A 323 1.10 12.58 -10.14
CA GLY A 323 0.05 12.31 -11.12
C GLY A 323 0.05 10.87 -11.60
N THR A 324 0.53 9.92 -10.79
CA THR A 324 0.60 8.50 -11.17
C THR A 324 -0.44 7.70 -10.40
N PHE A 325 -1.30 7.01 -11.14
CA PHE A 325 -2.44 6.27 -10.63
C PHE A 325 -2.56 4.90 -11.30
N MET A 326 -3.28 4.00 -10.65
CA MET A 326 -3.66 2.70 -11.19
C MET A 326 -5.01 2.27 -10.63
N SER A 327 -5.65 1.27 -11.24
CA SER A 327 -6.85 0.67 -10.68
C SER A 327 -6.53 -0.09 -9.37
N PRO A 328 -7.49 -0.21 -8.43
CA PRO A 328 -7.22 -0.83 -7.13
C PRO A 328 -6.74 -2.28 -7.19
N ASP A 329 -7.21 -3.04 -8.17
CA ASP A 329 -6.83 -4.43 -8.40
C ASP A 329 -5.35 -4.63 -8.79
N LEU A 330 -4.70 -3.55 -9.24
CA LEU A 330 -3.28 -3.58 -9.55
C LEU A 330 -2.38 -3.24 -8.35
N PHE A 331 -2.92 -2.69 -7.26
CA PHE A 331 -2.12 -2.33 -6.10
C PHE A 331 -1.52 -3.55 -5.42
N GLY A 332 -0.19 -3.64 -5.44
CA GLY A 332 0.58 -4.79 -4.97
C GLY A 332 1.05 -5.74 -6.09
N SER A 333 0.71 -5.47 -7.36
CA SER A 333 1.29 -6.11 -8.55
C SER A 333 2.73 -5.65 -8.80
N LYS A 334 3.52 -6.47 -9.51
CA LYS A 334 4.85 -6.06 -9.96
C LYS A 334 4.71 -5.22 -11.22
N PHE A 335 5.40 -4.08 -11.27
CA PHE A 335 5.43 -3.16 -12.41
C PHE A 335 6.84 -2.98 -12.95
N PHE A 336 6.93 -2.56 -14.20
CA PHE A 336 8.13 -2.02 -14.81
C PHE A 336 7.78 -0.97 -15.84
N MET A 337 8.38 0.22 -15.75
CA MET A 337 8.20 1.31 -16.72
C MET A 337 6.72 1.66 -16.98
N GLY A 338 5.84 1.47 -15.99
CA GLY A 338 4.41 1.76 -16.10
C GLY A 338 3.53 0.62 -16.59
N THR A 339 4.09 -0.56 -16.83
CA THR A 339 3.39 -1.78 -17.29
C THR A 339 3.46 -2.86 -16.21
N VAL A 340 2.37 -3.61 -16.03
CA VAL A 340 2.30 -4.73 -15.09
C VAL A 340 3.08 -5.92 -15.65
N VAL A 341 4.13 -6.35 -14.94
CA VAL A 341 4.91 -7.54 -15.31
C VAL A 341 4.37 -8.82 -14.65
N LYS A 342 3.75 -8.69 -13.47
CA LYS A 342 3.08 -9.79 -12.78
C LYS A 342 1.87 -9.26 -12.01
N LYS A 343 0.68 -9.62 -12.49
CA LYS A 343 -0.58 -9.30 -11.83
C LYS A 343 -0.87 -10.30 -10.71
N TYR A 344 -1.22 -9.80 -9.53
CA TYR A 344 -1.77 -10.61 -8.44
C TYR A 344 -3.26 -10.38 -8.30
N ASN A 345 -3.91 -11.17 -7.45
CA ASN A 345 -5.27 -10.88 -7.01
C ASN A 345 -5.28 -9.56 -6.23
N GLU A 346 -6.39 -8.82 -6.33
CA GLU A 346 -6.59 -7.61 -5.55
C GLU A 346 -6.42 -7.93 -4.06
N ASN A 347 -5.67 -7.08 -3.35
CA ASN A 347 -5.51 -7.26 -1.93
C ASN A 347 -6.86 -7.11 -1.22
N PRO A 348 -7.20 -8.00 -0.27
CA PRO A 348 -8.40 -7.85 0.54
C PRO A 348 -8.43 -6.50 1.27
N LEU A 349 -9.63 -5.96 1.49
CA LEU A 349 -9.83 -4.68 2.16
C LEU A 349 -9.19 -4.66 3.55
N HIS A 350 -9.21 -5.78 4.28
CA HIS A 350 -8.60 -5.87 5.59
C HIS A 350 -7.07 -5.70 5.57
N PHE A 351 -6.39 -6.03 4.46
CA PHE A 351 -4.97 -5.68 4.28
C PHE A 351 -4.79 -4.16 4.21
N LEU A 352 -5.62 -3.47 3.42
CA LEU A 352 -5.58 -2.01 3.35
C LEU A 352 -5.94 -1.36 4.68
N MET A 353 -6.91 -1.90 5.43
CA MET A 353 -7.23 -1.45 6.79
C MET A 353 -6.03 -1.60 7.75
N GLY A 354 -5.24 -2.67 7.58
CA GLY A 354 -3.99 -2.88 8.28
C GLY A 354 -2.94 -1.81 7.92
N VAL A 355 -2.78 -1.52 6.62
CA VAL A 355 -1.86 -0.48 6.12
C VAL A 355 -2.24 0.90 6.63
N TRP A 356 -3.52 1.29 6.48
CA TRP A 356 -4.02 2.58 6.92
C TRP A 356 -3.90 2.79 8.42
N GLY A 357 -3.90 1.70 9.21
CA GLY A 357 -3.74 1.71 10.67
C GLY A 357 -2.41 1.13 11.17
N SER A 358 -1.35 1.12 10.36
CA SER A 358 -0.12 0.39 10.68
C SER A 358 0.69 0.95 11.86
N ALA A 359 0.35 2.13 12.40
CA ALA A 359 0.91 2.63 13.65
C ALA A 359 0.76 1.60 14.80
N PHE A 360 -0.39 0.91 14.84
CA PHE A 360 -0.66 -0.17 15.81
C PHE A 360 0.12 -1.45 15.52
N SER A 361 0.44 -1.72 14.24
CA SER A 361 1.34 -2.81 13.84
C SER A 361 2.76 -2.54 14.34
N ILE A 362 3.28 -1.33 14.11
CA ILE A 362 4.62 -0.92 14.52
C ILE A 362 4.76 -0.99 16.06
N LEU A 363 3.74 -0.52 16.79
CA LEU A 363 3.70 -0.49 18.25
C LEU A 363 2.97 -1.69 18.87
N PHE A 364 2.88 -2.83 18.17
CA PHE A 364 2.07 -3.96 18.61
C PHE A 364 2.45 -4.53 19.99
N ASN A 365 3.73 -4.53 20.35
CA ASN A 365 4.19 -4.99 21.68
C ASN A 365 3.51 -4.22 22.82
N ARG A 366 3.27 -2.92 22.61
CA ARG A 366 2.56 -2.06 23.56
C ARG A 366 1.08 -2.42 23.62
N VAL A 367 0.45 -2.69 22.47
CA VAL A 367 -0.95 -3.15 22.39
C VAL A 367 -1.15 -4.44 23.18
N LEU A 368 -0.14 -5.32 23.23
CA LEU A 368 -0.14 -6.55 24.03
C LEU A 368 0.19 -6.34 25.52
N GLY A 369 0.51 -5.12 25.96
CA GLY A 369 0.77 -4.80 27.37
C GLY A 369 2.17 -5.19 27.88
N VAL A 370 3.19 -5.23 27.01
CA VAL A 370 4.57 -5.65 27.36
C VAL A 370 5.37 -4.57 28.15
N SER A 371 4.77 -3.43 28.54
CA SER A 371 5.48 -2.39 29.32
C SER A 371 5.40 -2.60 30.84
N ASN A 372 6.53 -2.47 31.53
CA ASN A 372 6.71 -2.64 32.99
C ASN A 372 5.56 -2.07 33.85
N SER A 373 5.04 -2.91 34.73
CA SER A 373 3.85 -2.73 35.58
C SER A 373 4.02 -1.80 36.80
N GLN A 374 4.86 -0.75 36.73
CA GLN A 374 5.02 0.19 37.86
C GLN A 374 5.01 1.68 37.54
N ASN A 375 4.72 2.12 36.31
CA ASN A 375 4.36 3.52 36.01
C ASN A 375 3.30 3.54 34.89
N LYS A 376 2.42 4.54 34.86
CA LYS A 376 1.64 4.83 33.64
C LYS A 376 2.67 5.09 32.53
N GLY A 377 2.85 4.14 31.62
CA GLY A 377 3.75 4.29 30.49
C GLY A 377 3.38 5.50 29.62
N PRO A 378 4.28 5.95 28.73
CA PRO A 378 4.03 7.11 27.85
C PRO A 378 2.76 6.89 27.02
N THR A 379 2.07 7.90 26.51
CA THR A 379 0.91 7.69 25.60
C THR A 379 1.34 7.08 24.25
N MET A 380 0.39 6.63 23.41
CA MET A 380 0.77 6.16 22.05
C MET A 380 1.39 7.32 21.27
N GLU A 381 0.83 8.50 21.44
CA GLU A 381 1.26 9.75 20.83
C GLU A 381 2.69 10.14 21.24
N GLU A 382 3.03 10.01 22.53
CA GLU A 382 4.41 10.22 23.02
C GLU A 382 5.41 9.20 22.44
N GLU A 383 5.01 7.95 22.22
CA GLU A 383 5.88 6.97 21.55
C GLU A 383 6.02 7.27 20.06
N LEU A 384 4.95 7.70 19.39
CA LEU A 384 4.97 8.10 17.98
C LEU A 384 5.91 9.28 17.74
N GLU A 385 5.94 10.28 18.63
CA GLU A 385 6.89 11.40 18.58
C GLU A 385 8.36 10.96 18.65
N ASN A 386 8.63 9.81 19.29
CA ASN A 386 9.97 9.26 19.41
C ASN A 386 10.37 8.33 18.24
N ILE A 387 9.47 8.02 17.30
CA ILE A 387 9.78 7.19 16.14
C ILE A 387 10.50 8.03 15.08
N ARG A 388 11.79 7.76 14.87
CA ARG A 388 12.56 8.26 13.72
C ARG A 388 12.42 7.36 12.49
N LEU A 389 12.56 7.93 11.30
CA LEU A 389 12.43 7.24 10.01
C LEU A 389 13.37 6.05 9.82
N LYS A 390 14.62 6.18 10.27
CA LYS A 390 15.62 5.09 10.27
C LYS A 390 15.18 3.83 11.03
N HIS A 391 14.14 3.93 11.86
CA HIS A 391 13.59 2.76 12.53
C HIS A 391 12.50 2.06 11.71
N LEU A 392 11.92 2.71 10.69
CA LEU A 392 10.83 2.16 9.88
C LEU A 392 11.32 1.52 8.58
N VAL A 393 12.53 1.90 8.13
CA VAL A 393 13.11 1.47 6.85
C VAL A 393 14.60 1.17 7.04
N SER A 394 15.12 0.12 6.40
CA SER A 394 16.57 -0.14 6.26
C SER A 394 17.02 0.11 4.81
N ASN A 395 18.30 0.45 4.63
CA ASN A 395 18.92 0.70 3.31
C ASN A 395 19.31 -0.61 2.59
N ASP A 396 18.44 -1.60 2.59
CA ASP A 396 18.70 -2.88 1.90
C ASP A 396 18.35 -2.76 0.41
N SER A 397 19.28 -2.19 -0.36
CA SER A 397 19.25 -2.20 -1.83
C SER A 397 19.63 -3.56 -2.45
N SER A 398 19.83 -4.60 -1.62
CA SER A 398 20.29 -5.93 -2.04
C SER A 398 19.29 -7.03 -1.72
N ASP A 399 18.03 -6.88 -2.13
CA ASP A 399 17.12 -8.03 -2.26
C ASP A 399 17.46 -8.78 -3.57
N SER A 400 18.52 -9.60 -3.52
CA SER A 400 18.68 -10.72 -4.44
C SER A 400 17.53 -11.69 -4.18
N GLU A 401 16.73 -12.00 -5.21
CA GLU A 401 15.64 -12.99 -5.14
C GLU A 401 16.17 -14.45 -4.98
N ASP A 402 17.30 -14.64 -4.31
CA ASP A 402 18.00 -15.92 -4.17
C ASP A 402 17.79 -16.47 -2.75
N GLU A 403 16.68 -17.19 -2.54
CA GLU A 403 16.45 -17.99 -1.31
C GLU A 403 17.28 -19.30 -1.30
N SER A 404 18.44 -19.36 -1.97
CA SER A 404 19.31 -20.56 -1.97
C SER A 404 20.71 -20.37 -1.37
N GLN A 405 21.09 -19.17 -0.90
CA GLN A 405 22.41 -18.97 -0.28
C GLN A 405 22.35 -18.76 1.23
N GLN A 406 23.05 -19.66 1.95
CA GLN A 406 23.25 -19.60 3.40
C GLN A 406 23.78 -18.23 3.87
N PRO A 407 23.42 -17.79 5.08
CA PRO A 407 23.74 -16.45 5.56
C PRO A 407 25.25 -16.27 5.74
N LYS A 408 25.87 -15.42 4.94
CA LYS A 408 27.19 -14.85 5.24
C LYS A 408 27.00 -13.68 6.18
N GLY A 409 27.35 -13.91 7.45
CA GLY A 409 27.35 -12.89 8.48
C GLY A 409 28.37 -11.79 8.20
N THR A 410 27.87 -10.58 8.03
CA THR A 410 28.61 -9.37 8.41
C THR A 410 27.81 -8.68 9.49
N GLU A 411 28.30 -8.79 10.72
CA GLU A 411 27.70 -8.24 11.92
C GLU A 411 27.70 -6.72 11.86
N ASN A 412 26.52 -6.11 11.69
CA ASN A 412 26.31 -4.70 11.98
C ASN A 412 26.22 -4.53 13.50
N ALA A 413 27.22 -3.86 14.09
CA ALA A 413 27.38 -3.71 15.54
C ALA A 413 26.24 -2.94 16.23
N GLU A 414 25.39 -2.23 15.49
CA GLU A 414 24.24 -1.50 16.03
C GLU A 414 22.97 -2.37 16.17
N ALA A 415 22.82 -3.44 15.39
CA ALA A 415 21.69 -4.39 15.52
C ALA A 415 21.76 -5.21 16.83
N ASN A 416 22.95 -5.35 17.40
CA ASN A 416 23.17 -6.09 18.64
C ASN A 416 22.78 -5.32 19.91
N GLN A 417 22.57 -4.00 19.84
CA GLN A 417 22.13 -3.22 21.02
C GLN A 417 20.61 -3.32 21.24
N GLU A 418 19.79 -3.46 20.18
CA GLU A 418 18.34 -3.72 20.35
C GLU A 418 18.03 -5.17 20.76
N TYR A 419 18.92 -6.12 20.46
CA TYR A 419 18.77 -7.54 20.81
C TYR A 419 18.87 -7.81 22.32
N GLN A 420 19.47 -6.90 23.11
CA GLN A 420 19.74 -7.13 24.54
C GLN A 420 18.70 -6.52 25.50
N THR A 421 17.64 -5.88 25.00
CA THR A 421 16.59 -5.28 25.86
C THR A 421 15.25 -6.03 25.91
N SER A 422 15.10 -7.19 25.27
CA SER A 422 13.84 -7.94 25.31
C SER A 422 13.82 -8.96 26.47
N ASN A 423 13.30 -8.56 27.63
CA ASN A 423 13.03 -9.53 28.70
C ASN A 423 11.63 -9.33 29.29
N GLN A 424 10.59 -9.51 28.45
CA GLN A 424 9.22 -9.93 28.81
C GLN A 424 8.28 -9.97 27.59
N GLU A 425 8.43 -10.94 26.68
CA GLU A 425 7.48 -11.09 25.57
C GLU A 425 6.12 -11.65 26.04
N SER A 426 5.02 -11.10 25.53
CA SER A 426 3.67 -11.64 25.78
C SER A 426 3.52 -13.06 25.21
N TRP A 427 2.71 -13.90 25.86
CA TRP A 427 2.42 -15.27 25.37
C TRP A 427 1.92 -15.29 23.92
N VAL A 428 1.12 -14.29 23.54
CA VAL A 428 0.60 -14.13 22.17
C VAL A 428 1.72 -13.87 21.17
N GLN A 429 2.68 -13.02 21.54
CA GLN A 429 3.83 -12.68 20.71
C GLN A 429 4.72 -13.91 20.50
N ARG A 430 5.00 -14.65 21.58
CA ARG A 430 5.76 -15.91 21.50
C ARG A 430 5.08 -16.96 20.62
N MET A 431 3.76 -17.08 20.74
CA MET A 431 2.99 -18.00 19.91
C MET A 431 3.08 -17.60 18.42
N LEU A 432 2.90 -16.31 18.11
CA LEU A 432 2.99 -15.82 16.73
C LEU A 432 4.42 -16.02 16.16
N MET A 433 5.46 -15.69 16.93
CA MET A 433 6.85 -15.91 16.53
C MET A 433 7.15 -17.39 16.28
N ALA A 434 6.69 -18.27 17.19
CA ALA A 434 6.90 -19.71 17.06
C ALA A 434 6.22 -20.30 15.82
N LEU A 435 5.09 -19.73 15.39
CA LEU A 435 4.33 -20.21 14.23
C LEU A 435 4.79 -19.61 12.90
N VAL A 436 5.26 -18.35 12.89
CA VAL A 436 5.72 -17.69 11.66
C VAL A 436 7.17 -18.05 11.32
N GLY A 437 7.99 -18.38 12.32
CA GLY A 437 9.37 -18.86 12.11
C GLY A 437 10.36 -17.80 11.61
N ASP A 438 9.89 -16.59 11.32
CA ASP A 438 10.70 -15.45 10.89
C ASP A 438 10.73 -14.40 12.00
N SER A 439 11.83 -14.36 12.75
CA SER A 439 12.01 -13.41 13.84
C SER A 439 12.09 -11.96 13.36
N ALA A 440 12.47 -11.72 12.11
CA ALA A 440 12.61 -10.37 11.57
C ALA A 440 11.26 -9.68 11.38
N LEU A 441 10.21 -10.41 10.97
CA LEU A 441 8.83 -9.89 10.82
C LEU A 441 8.27 -9.32 12.12
N PHE A 442 8.69 -9.87 13.26
CA PHE A 442 8.18 -9.47 14.58
C PHE A 442 9.13 -8.56 15.32
N ASN A 443 10.44 -8.73 15.18
CA ASN A 443 11.42 -8.01 16.00
C ASN A 443 11.84 -6.68 15.40
N THR A 444 11.74 -6.51 14.09
CA THR A 444 12.11 -5.26 13.43
C THR A 444 10.86 -4.40 13.20
N ARG A 445 11.01 -3.09 13.38
CA ARG A 445 9.96 -2.12 13.02
C ARG A 445 9.73 -2.08 11.50
N GLU A 446 10.77 -2.37 10.70
CA GLU A 446 10.64 -2.57 9.24
C GLU A 446 9.71 -3.74 8.91
N GLY A 447 9.92 -4.90 9.54
CA GLY A 447 9.07 -6.08 9.37
C GLY A 447 7.61 -5.85 9.80
N ARG A 448 7.36 -4.78 10.56
CA ARG A 448 6.02 -4.35 10.98
C ARG A 448 5.37 -3.31 10.07
N ALA A 449 6.14 -2.48 9.37
CA ALA A 449 5.62 -1.56 8.37
C ALA A 449 5.02 -2.33 7.19
N GLY A 450 4.03 -1.75 6.51
CA GLY A 450 3.49 -2.37 5.29
C GLY A 450 4.51 -2.30 4.16
N LYS A 451 4.63 -3.35 3.36
CA LYS A 451 5.52 -3.40 2.19
C LYS A 451 4.73 -3.88 0.97
N VAL A 452 4.90 -3.21 -0.16
CA VAL A 452 4.30 -3.60 -1.45
C VAL A 452 5.32 -3.45 -2.57
N HIS A 453 5.08 -4.11 -3.71
CA HIS A 453 5.89 -3.89 -4.91
C HIS A 453 5.79 -2.44 -5.38
N ASN A 454 6.91 -1.88 -5.81
CA ASN A 454 6.97 -0.49 -6.25
C ASN A 454 6.32 -0.34 -7.63
N PHE A 455 5.11 0.24 -7.68
CA PHE A 455 4.44 0.49 -8.95
C PHE A 455 5.16 1.53 -9.82
N MET A 456 6.11 2.29 -9.25
CA MET A 456 6.88 3.32 -9.96
C MET A 456 8.23 2.78 -10.49
N LEU A 457 8.50 1.48 -10.36
CA LEU A 457 9.76 0.86 -10.74
C LEU A 457 10.10 1.10 -12.23
N GLY A 458 11.30 1.61 -12.48
CA GLY A 458 11.82 1.87 -13.84
C GLY A 458 11.25 3.10 -14.53
N LEU A 459 10.42 3.92 -13.86
CA LEU A 459 9.92 5.15 -14.46
C LEU A 459 10.98 6.26 -14.52
N ASN A 460 10.87 7.10 -15.55
CA ASN A 460 11.63 8.35 -15.64
C ASN A 460 10.79 9.50 -15.08
N LEU A 461 11.21 10.09 -13.96
CA LEU A 461 10.55 11.23 -13.34
C LEU A 461 11.14 12.55 -13.86
N ASN A 462 10.35 13.31 -14.60
CA ASN A 462 10.72 14.65 -15.06
C ASN A 462 10.24 15.71 -14.04
N SER A 463 11.16 16.52 -13.52
CA SER A 463 10.90 17.61 -12.56
C SER A 463 10.38 18.88 -13.25
N CYS A 464 9.23 18.81 -13.93
CA CYS A 464 8.71 19.96 -14.69
C CYS A 464 7.80 20.92 -13.90
N TYR A 465 7.45 20.66 -12.63
CA TYR A 465 6.60 21.56 -11.82
C TYR A 465 7.01 21.54 -10.33
N PRO A 466 6.79 22.61 -9.54
CA PRO A 466 6.82 22.51 -8.08
C PRO A 466 5.60 21.67 -7.63
N LEU A 467 5.86 20.47 -7.12
CA LEU A 467 4.88 19.37 -6.98
C LEU A 467 4.14 19.33 -5.62
N SER A 468 4.21 20.37 -4.78
CA SER A 468 3.49 20.36 -3.50
C SER A 468 2.26 21.27 -3.55
N PRO A 469 1.05 20.77 -3.23
CA PRO A 469 -0.14 21.59 -2.96
C PRO A 469 0.07 22.62 -1.84
N LEU A 470 1.09 22.42 -1.01
CA LEU A 470 1.49 23.31 0.10
C LEU A 470 2.61 24.28 -0.28
N ALA A 471 3.16 24.22 -1.49
CA ALA A 471 4.28 25.07 -1.90
C ALA A 471 3.95 26.58 -1.85
N ASP A 472 2.69 26.95 -2.08
CA ASP A 472 2.24 28.34 -1.98
C ASP A 472 1.95 28.76 -0.53
N LEU A 473 1.63 27.82 0.37
CA LEU A 473 1.42 28.08 1.81
C LEU A 473 2.75 28.33 2.53
N LEU A 474 3.81 27.60 2.17
CA LEU A 474 5.16 27.79 2.72
C LEU A 474 5.83 29.09 2.27
N LYS A 475 5.32 29.75 1.22
CA LYS A 475 5.83 31.07 0.78
C LYS A 475 5.27 32.25 1.56
N GLN A 476 4.18 32.05 2.33
CA GLN A 476 3.51 33.16 3.04
C GLN A 476 3.97 33.35 4.49
N GLU A 477 4.77 32.45 5.05
CA GLU A 477 5.42 32.65 6.35
C GLU A 477 6.88 33.09 6.17
N SER A 478 7.09 34.25 5.53
CA SER A 478 8.28 35.05 5.85
C SER A 478 8.00 35.77 7.16
N LEU A 479 8.08 35.02 8.27
CA LEU A 479 8.12 35.60 9.61
C LEU A 479 9.40 36.46 9.72
N GLU A 480 9.23 37.63 10.33
CA GLU A 480 10.26 38.64 10.55
C GLU A 480 11.52 38.01 11.19
N GLU A 481 12.69 38.33 10.63
CA GLU A 481 14.00 37.69 10.85
C GLU A 481 14.59 37.77 12.29
N ASP A 482 13.84 38.15 13.32
CA ASP A 482 14.43 38.53 14.61
C ASP A 482 14.26 37.52 15.77
N GLU A 483 13.77 36.28 15.54
CA GLU A 483 13.71 35.24 16.61
C GLU A 483 14.25 33.84 16.23
N LEU A 484 15.10 33.71 15.20
CA LEU A 484 15.69 32.41 14.81
C LEU A 484 17.12 32.19 15.28
N ASP A 485 17.46 32.63 16.49
CA ASP A 485 18.79 32.43 17.10
C ASP A 485 18.75 31.35 18.22
N ALA A 486 18.17 30.18 17.94
CA ALA A 486 18.24 29.01 18.84
C ALA A 486 17.90 27.65 18.19
N ALA A 487 18.31 27.37 16.96
CA ALA A 487 18.35 25.98 16.46
C ALA A 487 19.40 25.85 15.35
N VAL A 488 20.56 25.31 15.69
CA VAL A 488 21.53 24.84 14.69
C VAL A 488 20.95 23.57 14.07
N ALA A 489 20.14 23.71 13.03
CA ALA A 489 19.85 22.64 12.09
C ALA A 489 20.95 22.62 11.02
N ASP A 490 21.46 21.43 10.71
CA ASP A 490 22.53 21.21 9.75
C ASP A 490 22.03 21.64 8.35
N PRO A 491 22.74 22.49 7.58
CA PRO A 491 22.28 22.96 6.27
C PRO A 491 21.96 21.85 5.26
N ASP A 492 22.55 20.66 5.47
CA ASP A 492 22.39 19.48 4.62
C ASP A 492 21.10 18.68 4.91
N GLU A 493 20.38 18.95 6.01
CA GLU A 493 19.17 18.20 6.42
C GLU A 493 17.99 18.37 5.45
N PHE A 494 18.00 19.46 4.65
CA PHE A 494 16.93 19.81 3.73
C PHE A 494 17.27 19.59 2.24
N GLU A 495 18.48 19.14 1.88
CA GLU A 495 18.84 18.98 0.46
C GLU A 495 18.03 17.88 -0.25
N ARG A 496 17.61 16.83 0.48
CA ARG A 496 16.94 15.65 -0.10
C ARG A 496 15.41 15.66 -0.04
N ILE A 497 14.80 16.71 0.52
CA ILE A 497 13.32 16.80 0.62
C ILE A 497 12.63 16.95 -0.75
N TYR A 498 13.38 17.46 -1.73
CA TYR A 498 12.94 17.62 -3.11
C TYR A 498 13.33 16.44 -4.00
N GLU A 499 14.05 15.44 -3.48
CA GLU A 499 14.39 14.27 -4.27
C GLU A 499 13.11 13.53 -4.67
N PRO A 500 12.98 13.17 -5.96
CA PRO A 500 11.84 12.42 -6.45
C PRO A 500 11.72 11.05 -5.76
N LEU A 501 10.58 10.38 -5.92
CA LEU A 501 10.40 9.03 -5.43
C LEU A 501 11.51 8.10 -5.96
N ASP A 502 11.95 7.16 -5.13
CA ASP A 502 12.87 6.12 -5.58
C ASP A 502 12.15 5.19 -6.58
N VAL A 503 12.55 5.29 -7.85
CA VAL A 503 12.07 4.48 -8.98
C VAL A 503 12.94 3.25 -9.23
N LYS A 504 13.96 3.01 -8.40
CA LYS A 504 14.89 1.88 -8.53
C LYS A 504 14.63 0.78 -7.51
N SER A 505 14.13 1.11 -6.31
CA SER A 505 13.72 0.08 -5.35
C SER A 505 12.60 -0.79 -5.90
N LYS A 506 12.74 -2.10 -5.73
CA LYS A 506 11.74 -3.11 -6.14
C LYS A 506 10.44 -3.01 -5.32
N LYS A 507 10.53 -2.49 -4.10
CA LYS A 507 9.45 -2.46 -3.10
C LYS A 507 9.42 -1.10 -2.43
N ILE A 508 8.24 -0.70 -1.96
CA ILE A 508 8.04 0.52 -1.19
C ILE A 508 7.43 0.21 0.18
N HIS A 509 7.80 1.03 1.16
CA HIS A 509 7.22 1.00 2.50
C HIS A 509 6.00 1.91 2.54
N ILE A 510 4.90 1.40 3.09
CA ILE A 510 3.64 2.11 3.27
C ILE A 510 3.18 2.02 4.72
N VAL A 511 2.82 3.16 5.30
CA VAL A 511 2.51 3.28 6.73
C VAL A 511 1.33 4.21 6.99
N ASP A 512 0.79 4.14 8.21
CA ASP A 512 -0.28 5.02 8.70
C ASP A 512 0.10 6.51 8.54
N SER A 513 -0.80 7.30 7.93
CA SER A 513 -0.60 8.74 7.76
C SER A 513 -0.63 9.53 9.08
N GLY A 514 -1.19 8.94 10.14
CA GLY A 514 -1.18 9.51 11.48
C GLY A 514 0.21 9.63 12.10
N LEU A 515 1.25 9.06 11.46
CA LEU A 515 2.65 9.28 11.82
C LEU A 515 3.14 10.70 11.49
N THR A 516 2.50 11.41 10.57
CA THR A 516 2.84 12.80 10.25
C THR A 516 1.86 13.76 10.93
N PHE A 517 0.60 13.76 10.51
CA PHE A 517 -0.47 14.50 11.18
C PHE A 517 -1.80 13.76 11.01
N ASN A 518 -2.70 13.97 11.97
CA ASN A 518 -3.82 13.06 12.17
C ASN A 518 -5.07 13.38 11.32
N LEU A 519 -4.99 14.31 10.36
CA LEU A 519 -6.11 14.73 9.50
C LEU A 519 -5.81 14.46 8.01
N PRO A 520 -6.73 13.89 7.21
CA PRO A 520 -6.46 13.50 5.82
C PRO A 520 -6.63 14.66 4.82
N TYR A 521 -6.15 15.86 5.16
CA TYR A 521 -6.24 17.04 4.29
C TYR A 521 -5.65 16.85 2.89
N PRO A 522 -4.52 16.15 2.69
CA PRO A 522 -3.94 15.98 1.35
C PRO A 522 -4.88 15.31 0.35
N LEU A 523 -5.84 14.50 0.81
CA LEU A 523 -6.86 13.91 -0.05
C LEU A 523 -7.78 14.99 -0.65
N ILE A 524 -8.29 15.90 0.18
CA ILE A 524 -9.31 16.86 -0.26
C ILE A 524 -8.74 18.18 -0.78
N LEU A 525 -7.50 18.50 -0.41
CA LEU A 525 -6.77 19.66 -0.94
C LEU A 525 -6.13 19.40 -2.32
N ARG A 526 -6.35 18.20 -2.90
CA ARG A 526 -6.03 17.94 -4.31
C ARG A 526 -6.75 18.97 -5.19
N PRO A 527 -6.03 19.84 -5.93
CA PRO A 527 -6.65 20.99 -6.60
C PRO A 527 -7.76 20.61 -7.57
N GLN A 528 -7.65 19.44 -8.20
CA GLN A 528 -8.63 18.96 -9.18
C GLN A 528 -9.97 18.55 -8.56
N ARG A 529 -10.03 18.35 -7.23
CA ARG A 529 -11.30 18.14 -6.51
C ARG A 529 -12.06 19.43 -6.28
N GLY A 530 -11.38 20.56 -6.09
CA GLY A 530 -12.02 21.87 -5.90
C GLY A 530 -13.06 21.84 -4.79
N VAL A 531 -12.65 21.42 -3.59
CA VAL A 531 -13.52 21.33 -2.41
C VAL A 531 -13.76 22.74 -1.86
N ASP A 532 -15.02 23.12 -1.68
CA ASP A 532 -15.43 24.45 -1.23
C ASP A 532 -15.67 24.51 0.28
N LEU A 533 -16.18 23.42 0.86
CA LEU A 533 -16.48 23.31 2.30
C LEU A 533 -15.94 22.00 2.87
N ILE A 534 -15.17 22.13 3.95
CA ILE A 534 -14.57 21.01 4.67
C ILE A 534 -15.21 20.91 6.06
N ILE A 535 -15.87 19.79 6.34
CA ILE A 535 -16.43 19.47 7.64
C ILE A 535 -15.51 18.43 8.30
N SER A 536 -14.57 18.92 9.12
CA SER A 536 -13.53 18.10 9.73
C SER A 536 -13.90 17.64 11.15
N PHE A 537 -13.67 16.36 11.44
CA PHE A 537 -13.88 15.75 12.74
C PHE A 537 -12.56 15.20 13.28
N ASP A 538 -12.09 15.79 14.39
CA ASP A 538 -10.83 15.44 15.02
C ASP A 538 -11.03 14.61 16.30
N PHE A 539 -10.39 13.45 16.32
CA PHE A 539 -10.35 12.44 17.39
C PHE A 539 -8.93 12.22 17.92
N SER A 540 -7.99 13.11 17.59
CA SER A 540 -6.63 13.13 18.12
C SER A 540 -6.65 13.09 19.64
N ALA A 541 -5.74 12.31 20.24
CA ALA A 541 -5.59 12.36 21.69
C ALA A 541 -5.02 13.73 22.08
N ARG A 542 -5.46 14.20 23.24
CA ARG A 542 -5.00 15.44 23.84
C ARG A 542 -4.45 15.16 25.23
N PRO A 543 -3.47 15.94 25.72
CA PRO A 543 -2.94 15.75 27.08
C PRO A 543 -4.04 15.80 28.16
N SER A 544 -5.08 16.60 27.94
CA SER A 544 -6.29 16.65 28.75
C SER A 544 -7.48 17.20 27.95
N ASP A 545 -8.70 17.04 28.47
CA ASP A 545 -9.92 17.56 27.87
C ASP A 545 -9.91 19.08 27.66
N SER A 546 -9.16 19.80 28.51
CA SER A 546 -8.99 21.26 28.48
C SER A 546 -7.88 21.73 27.54
N SER A 547 -7.13 20.82 26.91
CA SER A 547 -6.03 21.20 26.02
C SER A 547 -6.55 21.75 24.69
N PRO A 548 -5.92 22.78 24.11
CA PRO A 548 -6.26 23.28 22.78
C PRO A 548 -6.23 22.15 21.73
N PRO A 549 -7.28 22.01 20.90
CA PRO A 549 -7.39 20.91 19.93
C PRO A 549 -6.80 21.26 18.54
N PHE A 550 -5.67 21.99 18.49
CA PHE A 550 -5.09 22.50 17.24
C PHE A 550 -3.60 22.18 17.12
N LYS A 551 -3.22 20.93 17.46
CA LYS A 551 -1.84 20.45 17.39
C LYS A 551 -1.39 20.21 15.96
#